data_AF-A0A2V8N7Z9-F1
#
_entry.id   AF-A0A2V8N7Z9-F1
#
_cell.length_a   1.000
_cell.length_b   1.000
_cell.length_c   1.000
_cell.angle_alpha   90.00
_cell.angle_beta   90.00
_cell.angle_gamma   90.00
#
_symmetry.space_group_name_H-M   'P 1'
#
loop_
_entity.id
_entity.type
_entity.pdbx_description
1 polymer ?
#
loop_
_entity_poly.entity_id
_entity_poly.type
_entity_poly.pdbx_seq_one_letter_code
_entity_poly.pdbx_strand_id
1 'polypeptide(L)'
;MTWDKAKLDGWETIARDPRYAHFVNIPGRIIRCLDYFKIKCNQAKVRRALRAYYLFIGVVDDAIDSGEIEMGQHILACFYDRVRAFDRRILQVRVTIEVLKQNIDDEIRTRVLAKLDELYRAVIAEREAATIEAYVQQRKVVGSLTAELSYLLIRPFLQGDEPELRNFLRNVGAVGCMVDSVIDLRHDAGLNLVSFTPTGGAFLILLIRTLTEGLRLSIRYPALLGLFIEAVVDNVRDRFRVRAPAAPRLVTSSGKEGVPSAI
;
A
#
# COMPACT_ATOMS: atom_id res chain seq x y z
N MET A 1 25.81 1.83 7.97
CA MET A 1 25.39 0.62 7.25
C MET A 1 25.31 0.97 5.77
N THR A 2 26.25 0.45 4.96
CA THR A 2 26.39 0.77 3.54
C THR A 2 25.50 -0.15 2.71
N TRP A 3 24.70 0.45 1.82
CA TRP A 3 23.86 -0.31 0.90
C TRP A 3 24.71 -1.04 -0.12
N ASP A 4 24.34 -2.27 -0.44
CA ASP A 4 24.78 -2.88 -1.69
C ASP A 4 24.05 -2.17 -2.84
N LYS A 5 24.80 -1.58 -3.76
CA LYS A 5 24.30 -0.71 -4.85
C LYS A 5 23.19 -1.40 -5.65
N ALA A 6 23.32 -2.71 -5.86
CA ALA A 6 22.33 -3.54 -6.55
C ALA A 6 20.95 -3.55 -5.89
N LYS A 7 20.86 -3.46 -4.55
CA LYS A 7 19.58 -3.44 -3.83
C LYS A 7 18.88 -2.09 -3.95
N LEU A 8 19.64 -0.98 -3.98
CA LEU A 8 19.11 0.37 -4.23
C LEU A 8 18.57 0.48 -5.65
N ASP A 9 19.31 -0.03 -6.63
CA ASP A 9 18.92 0.02 -8.04
C ASP A 9 17.64 -0.81 -8.30
N GLY A 10 17.51 -1.96 -7.63
CA GLY A 10 16.28 -2.76 -7.68
C GLY A 10 15.07 -2.04 -7.06
N TRP A 11 15.24 -1.39 -5.90
CA TRP A 11 14.15 -0.67 -5.22
C TRP A 11 13.68 0.55 -6.03
N GLU A 12 14.59 1.33 -6.59
CA GLU A 12 14.23 2.47 -7.45
C GLU A 12 13.57 2.03 -8.76
N THR A 13 13.93 0.85 -9.28
CA THR A 13 13.25 0.26 -10.45
C THR A 13 11.79 -0.06 -10.12
N ILE A 14 11.54 -0.71 -8.97
CA ILE A 14 10.17 -0.99 -8.49
C ILE A 14 9.41 0.32 -8.28
N ALA A 15 10.03 1.32 -7.65
CA ALA A 15 9.37 2.60 -7.36
C ALA A 15 9.02 3.42 -8.61
N ARG A 16 9.59 3.11 -9.78
CA ARG A 16 9.28 3.73 -11.08
C ARG A 16 8.27 2.92 -11.88
N ASP A 17 7.91 1.72 -11.43
CA ASP A 17 6.89 0.90 -12.07
C ASP A 17 5.53 1.64 -12.00
N PRO A 18 4.87 1.90 -13.14
CA PRO A 18 3.58 2.57 -13.16
C PRO A 18 2.51 1.89 -12.31
N ARG A 19 2.62 0.57 -12.07
CA ARG A 19 1.70 -0.20 -11.22
C ARG A 19 1.68 0.29 -9.78
N TYR A 20 2.79 0.84 -9.28
CA TYR A 20 2.89 1.33 -7.90
C TYR A 20 2.82 2.85 -7.79
N ALA A 21 2.44 3.55 -8.87
CA ALA A 21 2.48 5.01 -8.91
C ALA A 21 1.59 5.66 -7.84
N HIS A 22 0.40 5.11 -7.59
CA HIS A 22 -0.51 5.66 -6.57
C HIS A 22 0.08 5.53 -5.16
N PHE A 23 0.74 4.43 -4.83
CA PHE A 23 1.45 4.23 -3.55
C PHE A 23 2.60 5.24 -3.37
N VAL A 24 3.35 5.52 -4.44
CA VAL A 24 4.48 6.47 -4.41
C VAL A 24 4.02 7.92 -4.17
N ASN A 25 2.77 8.26 -4.50
CA ASN A 25 2.22 9.59 -4.27
C ASN A 25 1.71 9.82 -2.83
N ILE A 26 1.35 8.76 -2.10
CA ILE A 26 0.81 8.88 -0.74
C ILE A 26 1.75 9.63 0.23
N PRO A 27 3.08 9.39 0.25
CA PRO A 27 4.01 10.16 1.07
C PRO A 27 3.89 11.67 0.89
N GLY A 28 3.69 12.16 -0.35
CA GLY A 28 3.53 13.58 -0.64
C GLY A 28 2.23 14.16 -0.07
N ARG A 29 1.14 13.38 -0.07
CA ARG A 29 -0.12 13.77 0.58
C ARG A 29 0.02 13.84 2.10
N ILE A 30 0.66 12.85 2.72
CA ILE A 30 0.87 12.84 4.17
C ILE A 30 1.73 14.03 4.61
N ILE A 31 2.79 14.36 3.88
CA ILE A 31 3.62 15.53 4.21
C ILE A 31 2.79 16.83 4.16
N ARG A 32 1.91 17.00 3.18
CA ARG A 32 0.99 18.15 3.14
C ARG A 32 0.00 18.16 4.31
N CYS A 33 -0.42 17.00 4.81
CA CYS A 33 -1.18 16.92 6.06
C CYS A 33 -0.33 17.39 7.25
N LEU A 34 0.95 17.01 7.34
CA LEU A 34 1.85 17.51 8.39
C LEU A 34 1.96 19.04 8.36
N ASP A 35 2.07 19.63 7.16
CA ASP A 35 2.11 21.09 6.97
C ASP A 35 0.82 21.74 7.47
N TYR A 36 -0.35 21.15 7.18
CA TYR A 36 -1.64 21.63 7.68
C TYR A 36 -1.72 21.62 9.22
N PHE A 37 -1.28 20.53 9.85
CA PHE A 37 -1.21 20.43 11.32
C PHE A 37 -0.03 21.22 11.92
N LYS A 38 0.79 21.90 11.10
CA LYS A 38 1.97 22.68 11.51
C LYS A 38 3.03 21.86 12.25
N ILE A 39 3.18 20.58 11.89
CA ILE A 39 4.12 19.67 12.53
C ILE A 39 5.50 19.82 11.90
N LYS A 40 6.43 20.38 12.68
CA LYS A 40 7.83 20.44 12.28
C LYS A 40 8.41 19.03 12.22
N CYS A 41 9.07 18.71 11.11
CA CYS A 41 9.65 17.39 10.92
C CYS A 41 10.87 17.41 10.00
N ASN A 42 11.67 16.35 10.06
CA ASN A 42 12.66 16.09 9.01
C ASN A 42 11.95 15.50 7.79
N GLN A 43 11.50 16.36 6.87
CA GLN A 43 10.74 15.94 5.69
C GLN A 43 11.47 14.90 4.84
N ALA A 44 12.80 14.94 4.75
CA ALA A 44 13.57 13.96 3.97
C ALA A 44 13.48 12.55 4.58
N LYS A 45 13.64 12.44 5.91
CA LYS A 45 13.49 11.17 6.64
C LYS A 45 12.04 10.66 6.60
N VAL A 46 11.06 11.55 6.83
CA VAL A 46 9.63 11.24 6.73
C VAL A 46 9.29 10.68 5.34
N ARG A 47 9.69 11.39 4.28
CA ARG A 47 9.43 10.97 2.89
C ARG A 47 10.04 9.60 2.60
N ARG A 48 11.29 9.37 3.05
CA ARG A 48 11.99 8.09 2.85
C ARG A 48 11.28 6.94 3.55
N ALA A 49 10.91 7.10 4.82
CA ALA A 49 10.22 6.08 5.60
C ALA A 49 8.83 5.75 5.00
N LEU A 50 8.05 6.78 4.66
CA LEU A 50 6.74 6.59 4.03
C LEU A 50 6.85 5.95 2.64
N ARG A 51 7.82 6.36 1.81
CA ARG A 51 8.03 5.76 0.49
C ARG A 51 8.41 4.29 0.58
N ALA A 52 9.27 3.93 1.54
CA ALA A 52 9.61 2.53 1.80
C ALA A 52 8.36 1.72 2.18
N TYR A 53 7.54 2.27 3.07
CA TYR A 53 6.35 1.59 3.58
C TYR A 53 5.24 1.43 2.53
N TYR A 54 4.86 2.50 1.84
CA TYR A 54 3.78 2.42 0.85
C TYR A 54 4.18 1.61 -0.39
N LEU A 55 5.46 1.62 -0.79
CA LEU A 55 5.91 0.72 -1.85
C LEU A 55 5.93 -0.75 -1.38
N PHE A 56 6.27 -1.00 -0.11
CA PHE A 56 6.11 -2.32 0.49
C PHE A 56 4.64 -2.79 0.44
N ILE A 57 3.69 -1.94 0.85
CA ILE A 57 2.26 -2.26 0.76
C ILE A 57 1.90 -2.64 -0.67
N GLY A 58 2.21 -1.81 -1.67
CA GLY A 58 1.80 -2.10 -3.05
C GLY A 58 2.37 -3.37 -3.65
N VAL A 59 3.63 -3.70 -3.33
CA VAL A 59 4.24 -4.95 -3.80
C VAL A 59 3.66 -6.16 -3.08
N VAL A 60 3.31 -6.03 -1.80
CA VAL A 60 2.66 -7.10 -1.04
C VAL A 60 1.23 -7.32 -1.49
N ASP A 61 0.48 -6.25 -1.72
CA ASP A 61 -0.91 -6.28 -2.21
C ASP A 61 -1.00 -7.03 -3.55
N ASP A 62 -0.17 -6.64 -4.52
CA ASP A 62 0.00 -7.34 -5.81
C ASP A 62 0.29 -8.85 -5.64
N ALA A 63 1.11 -9.21 -4.65
CA ALA A 63 1.49 -10.60 -4.41
C ALA A 63 0.32 -11.40 -3.82
N ILE A 64 -0.38 -10.86 -2.82
CA ILE A 64 -1.52 -11.52 -2.17
C ILE A 64 -2.69 -11.65 -3.15
N ASP A 65 -2.95 -10.65 -3.99
CA ASP A 65 -4.01 -10.68 -5.01
C ASP A 65 -3.75 -11.66 -6.14
N SER A 66 -2.49 -12.07 -6.34
CA SER A 66 -2.14 -13.11 -7.31
C SER A 66 -2.48 -14.54 -6.84
N GLY A 67 -3.14 -14.70 -5.68
CA GLY A 67 -3.63 -15.98 -5.15
C GLY A 67 -2.72 -16.62 -4.10
N GLU A 68 -1.64 -15.94 -3.69
CA GLU A 68 -0.67 -16.43 -2.73
C GLU A 68 -1.01 -15.94 -1.31
N ILE A 69 -2.16 -16.33 -0.74
CA ILE A 69 -2.58 -15.89 0.61
C ILE A 69 -1.53 -16.28 1.68
N GLU A 70 -0.89 -17.44 1.51
CA GLU A 70 0.22 -17.92 2.36
C GLU A 70 1.43 -16.96 2.34
N MET A 71 1.57 -16.14 1.30
CA MET A 71 2.63 -15.13 1.18
C MET A 71 2.59 -14.11 2.33
N GLY A 72 1.40 -13.79 2.87
CA GLY A 72 1.29 -12.86 3.99
C GLY A 72 2.00 -13.35 5.26
N GLN A 73 1.88 -14.65 5.58
CA GLN A 73 2.60 -15.26 6.70
C GLN A 73 4.11 -15.28 6.43
N HIS A 74 4.51 -15.60 5.20
CA HIS A 74 5.92 -15.59 4.80
C HIS A 74 6.54 -14.18 4.87
N ILE A 75 5.79 -13.14 4.48
CA ILE A 75 6.21 -11.74 4.57
C ILE A 75 6.43 -11.35 6.03
N LEU A 76 5.50 -11.68 6.93
CA LEU A 76 5.68 -11.42 8.36
C LEU A 76 6.89 -12.18 8.92
N ALA A 77 7.05 -13.46 8.57
CA ALA A 77 8.20 -14.26 9.00
C ALA A 77 9.53 -13.64 8.56
N CYS A 78 9.58 -13.00 7.39
CA CYS A 78 10.76 -12.26 6.94
C CYS A 78 11.12 -11.09 7.85
N PHE A 79 10.19 -10.49 8.60
CA PHE A 79 10.51 -9.44 9.56
C PHE A 79 11.15 -10.00 10.85
N TYR A 80 10.82 -11.23 11.23
CA TYR A 80 11.36 -11.90 12.41
C TYR A 80 12.67 -12.64 12.13
N ASP A 81 12.82 -13.25 10.95
CA ASP A 81 13.99 -14.07 10.59
C ASP A 81 14.73 -13.60 9.33
N ARG A 82 16.02 -13.96 9.24
CA ARG A 82 16.80 -13.90 7.99
C ARG A 82 16.60 -15.17 7.16
N VAL A 83 15.37 -15.50 6.78
CA VAL A 83 15.14 -16.68 5.93
C VAL A 83 15.71 -16.43 4.53
N ARG A 84 16.45 -17.43 4.02
CA ARG A 84 17.10 -17.44 2.71
C ARG A 84 16.23 -18.21 1.69
N ALA A 85 16.27 -17.70 0.46
CA ALA A 85 15.70 -18.22 -0.78
C ALA A 85 14.23 -17.84 -1.05
N PHE A 86 14.07 -17.04 -2.10
CA PHE A 86 12.81 -16.52 -2.60
C PHE A 86 12.98 -16.28 -4.12
N ASP A 87 12.02 -16.75 -4.92
CA ASP A 87 12.03 -16.68 -6.38
C ASP A 87 11.86 -15.24 -6.92
N ARG A 88 11.95 -15.01 -8.24
CA ARG A 88 12.02 -13.65 -8.85
C ARG A 88 10.90 -12.67 -8.49
N ARG A 89 9.63 -13.09 -8.33
CA ARG A 89 8.55 -12.19 -7.81
C ARG A 89 8.75 -11.89 -6.34
N ILE A 90 9.18 -12.90 -5.61
CA ILE A 90 9.47 -12.80 -4.19
C ILE A 90 10.75 -11.99 -3.93
N LEU A 91 11.58 -11.77 -4.95
CA LEU A 91 12.68 -10.80 -4.92
C LEU A 91 12.17 -9.36 -4.76
N GLN A 92 11.06 -8.97 -5.40
CA GLN A 92 10.51 -7.61 -5.25
C GLN A 92 9.99 -7.39 -3.82
N VAL A 93 9.20 -8.35 -3.32
CA VAL A 93 8.72 -8.40 -1.94
C VAL A 93 9.89 -8.33 -0.94
N ARG A 94 10.93 -9.14 -1.17
CA ARG A 94 12.13 -9.14 -0.32
C ARG A 94 12.86 -7.81 -0.36
N VAL A 95 13.02 -7.19 -1.53
CA VAL A 95 13.70 -5.89 -1.66
C VAL A 95 12.93 -4.83 -0.86
N THR A 96 11.60 -4.77 -0.98
CA THR A 96 10.80 -3.79 -0.24
C THR A 96 10.79 -4.06 1.27
N ILE A 97 10.76 -5.32 1.72
CA ILE A 97 10.92 -5.69 3.13
C ILE A 97 12.26 -5.22 3.68
N GLU A 98 13.36 -5.52 2.98
CA GLU A 98 14.71 -5.15 3.43
C GLU A 98 14.92 -3.64 3.46
N VAL A 99 14.28 -2.91 2.53
CA VAL A 99 14.27 -1.45 2.56
C VAL A 99 13.43 -0.94 3.74
N LEU A 100 12.26 -1.50 3.99
CA LEU A 100 11.39 -1.08 5.09
C LEU A 100 12.06 -1.31 6.45
N LYS A 101 12.67 -2.48 6.68
CA LYS A 101 13.44 -2.80 7.90
C LYS A 101 14.48 -1.74 8.26
N GLN A 102 15.17 -1.21 7.25
CA GLN A 102 16.20 -0.18 7.46
C GLN A 102 15.64 1.20 7.83
N ASN A 103 14.35 1.41 7.62
CA ASN A 103 13.66 2.65 7.99
C ASN A 103 12.85 2.48 9.30
N ILE A 104 12.91 1.31 9.94
CA ILE A 104 12.33 1.06 11.26
C ILE A 104 13.42 1.29 12.30
N ASP A 105 13.22 2.30 13.14
CA ASP A 105 14.09 2.55 14.29
C ASP A 105 14.00 1.38 15.29
N ASP A 106 15.13 1.02 15.91
CA ASP A 106 15.21 -0.09 16.86
C ASP A 106 14.31 0.13 18.08
N GLU A 107 14.15 1.39 18.52
CA GLU A 107 13.30 1.73 19.67
C GLU A 107 11.81 1.44 19.42
N ILE A 108 11.35 1.58 18.18
CA ILE A 108 9.94 1.37 17.80
C ILE A 108 9.70 0.02 17.14
N ARG A 109 10.76 -0.75 16.84
CA ARG A 109 10.71 -1.98 16.05
C ARG A 109 9.64 -2.95 16.54
N THR A 110 9.66 -3.29 17.83
CA THR A 110 8.69 -4.22 18.42
C THR A 110 7.25 -3.74 18.23
N ARG A 111 6.99 -2.43 18.36
CA ARG A 111 5.65 -1.85 18.17
C ARG A 111 5.22 -1.89 16.71
N VAL A 112 6.14 -1.61 15.78
CA VAL A 112 5.88 -1.70 14.33
C VAL A 112 5.57 -3.14 13.93
N LEU A 113 6.35 -4.12 14.40
CA LEU A 113 6.11 -5.53 14.09
C LEU A 113 4.77 -6.03 14.64
N ALA A 114 4.44 -5.70 15.89
CA ALA A 114 3.14 -6.02 16.47
C ALA A 114 1.98 -5.42 15.64
N LYS A 115 2.16 -4.21 15.11
CA LYS A 115 1.15 -3.57 14.27
C LYS A 115 1.06 -4.14 12.85
N LEU A 116 2.16 -4.62 12.29
CA LEU A 116 2.14 -5.37 11.03
C LEU A 116 1.41 -6.71 11.18
N ASP A 117 1.61 -7.40 12.30
CA ASP A 117 0.85 -8.60 12.66
C ASP A 117 -0.65 -8.31 12.78
N GLU A 118 -1.04 -7.23 13.47
CA GLU A 118 -2.44 -6.79 13.56
C GLU A 118 -3.02 -6.47 12.19
N LEU A 119 -2.27 -5.75 11.34
CA LEU A 119 -2.70 -5.41 9.98
C LEU A 119 -2.93 -6.67 9.14
N TYR A 120 -2.00 -7.63 9.20
CA TYR A 120 -2.14 -8.90 8.48
C TYR A 120 -3.40 -9.66 8.92
N ARG A 121 -3.65 -9.78 10.24
CA ARG A 121 -4.88 -10.43 10.73
C ARG A 121 -6.15 -9.71 10.25
N ALA A 122 -6.13 -8.37 10.19
CA ALA A 122 -7.24 -7.59 9.66
C ALA A 122 -7.46 -7.84 8.16
N VAL A 123 -6.39 -7.99 7.37
CA VAL A 123 -6.49 -8.36 5.94
C VAL A 123 -7.09 -9.76 5.77
N ILE A 124 -6.68 -10.73 6.56
CA ILE A 124 -7.28 -12.08 6.52
C ILE A 124 -8.77 -12.02 6.89
N ALA A 125 -9.11 -11.35 7.99
CA ALA A 125 -10.50 -11.19 8.41
C ALA A 125 -11.37 -10.44 7.39
N GLU A 126 -10.78 -9.52 6.63
CA GLU A 126 -11.45 -8.82 5.53
C GLU A 126 -11.78 -9.76 4.37
N ARG A 127 -10.84 -10.62 3.96
CA ARG A 127 -11.06 -11.62 2.91
C ARG A 127 -12.07 -12.68 3.30
N GLU A 128 -12.04 -13.10 4.57
CA GLU A 128 -12.96 -14.10 5.15
C GLU A 128 -14.35 -13.51 5.50
N ALA A 129 -14.56 -12.21 5.30
CA ALA A 129 -15.82 -11.57 5.63
C ALA A 129 -16.99 -12.20 4.84
N ALA A 130 -17.93 -12.81 5.55
CA ALA A 130 -19.10 -13.46 4.96
C ALA A 130 -20.23 -12.49 4.58
N THR A 131 -20.17 -11.23 5.02
CA THR A 131 -21.18 -10.20 4.73
C THR A 131 -20.54 -8.86 4.39
N ILE A 132 -21.30 -8.01 3.70
CA ILE A 132 -20.84 -6.64 3.37
C ILE A 132 -20.60 -5.80 4.62
N GLU A 133 -21.37 -5.98 5.69
CA GLU A 133 -21.16 -5.27 6.95
C GLU A 133 -19.84 -5.65 7.60
N ALA A 134 -19.53 -6.95 7.64
CA ALA A 134 -18.25 -7.45 8.14
C ALA A 134 -17.10 -6.93 7.26
N TYR A 135 -17.26 -7.00 5.93
CA TYR A 135 -16.28 -6.50 4.97
C TYR A 135 -15.99 -5.01 5.17
N VAL A 136 -17.02 -4.15 5.22
CA VAL A 136 -16.88 -2.71 5.47
C VAL A 136 -16.16 -2.44 6.78
N GLN A 137 -16.51 -3.18 7.84
CA GLN A 137 -15.86 -3.00 9.13
C GLN A 137 -14.38 -3.36 9.07
N GLN A 138 -14.01 -4.46 8.41
CA GLN A 138 -12.61 -4.87 8.28
C GLN A 138 -11.82 -3.94 7.36
N ARG A 139 -12.39 -3.46 6.25
CA ARG A 139 -11.74 -2.43 5.39
C ARG A 139 -11.40 -1.17 6.17
N LYS A 140 -12.27 -0.74 7.10
CA LYS A 140 -11.97 0.37 8.00
C LYS A 140 -10.82 0.06 8.95
N VAL A 141 -10.78 -1.14 9.51
CA VAL A 141 -9.69 -1.59 10.39
C VAL A 141 -8.36 -1.62 9.62
N VAL A 142 -8.33 -2.26 8.44
CA VAL A 142 -7.17 -2.31 7.54
C VAL A 142 -6.66 -0.91 7.22
N GLY A 143 -7.53 -0.01 6.74
CA GLY A 143 -7.15 1.36 6.42
C GLY A 143 -6.65 2.16 7.63
N SER A 144 -7.29 1.98 8.79
CA SER A 144 -6.87 2.63 10.03
C SER A 144 -5.49 2.17 10.49
N LEU A 145 -5.24 0.85 10.50
CA LEU A 145 -3.97 0.26 10.89
C LEU A 145 -2.85 0.64 9.92
N THR A 146 -3.14 0.64 8.61
CA THR A 146 -2.20 1.08 7.58
C THR A 146 -1.73 2.52 7.84
N ALA A 147 -2.66 3.45 8.11
CA ALA A 147 -2.31 4.83 8.39
C ALA A 147 -1.66 5.03 9.77
N GLU A 148 -2.03 4.22 10.76
CA GLU A 148 -1.39 4.23 12.07
C GLU A 148 0.07 3.77 12.00
N LEU A 149 0.38 2.73 11.23
CA LEU A 149 1.73 2.30 10.93
C LEU A 149 2.54 3.42 10.24
N SER A 150 1.94 4.13 9.28
CA SER A 150 2.57 5.32 8.68
C SER A 150 2.96 6.35 9.73
N TYR A 151 2.07 6.65 10.69
CA TYR A 151 2.37 7.56 11.80
C TYR A 151 3.50 7.03 12.68
N LEU A 152 3.45 5.76 13.09
CA LEU A 152 4.48 5.14 13.93
C LEU A 152 5.87 5.21 13.29
N LEU A 153 5.96 4.92 11.99
CA LEU A 153 7.22 4.94 11.23
C LEU A 153 7.83 6.34 11.13
N ILE A 154 7.01 7.38 11.07
CA ILE A 154 7.51 8.76 10.93
C ILE A 154 7.65 9.48 12.27
N ARG A 155 7.04 8.95 13.34
CA ARG A 155 7.00 9.58 14.67
C ARG A 155 8.37 10.03 15.20
N PRO A 156 9.46 9.24 15.07
CA PRO A 156 10.79 9.66 15.52
C PRO A 156 11.33 10.91 14.80
N PHE A 157 10.75 11.28 13.66
CA PHE A 157 11.17 12.43 12.84
C PHE A 157 10.29 13.66 13.02
N LEU A 158 9.27 13.59 13.89
CA LEU A 158 8.34 14.69 14.19
C LEU A 158 8.72 15.38 15.50
N GLN A 159 8.63 16.71 15.55
CA GLN A 159 8.74 17.48 16.78
C GLN A 159 7.37 17.54 17.48
N GLY A 160 7.26 16.93 18.67
CA GLY A 160 6.02 16.86 19.44
C GLY A 160 5.21 15.58 19.17
N ASP A 161 4.34 15.20 20.12
CA ASP A 161 3.34 14.14 19.92
C ASP A 161 1.99 14.77 19.64
N GLU A 162 1.33 14.31 18.58
CA GLU A 162 0.10 14.95 18.12
C GLU A 162 -0.99 13.89 17.94
N PRO A 163 -1.72 13.57 19.03
CA PRO A 163 -2.81 12.61 19.01
C PRO A 163 -3.87 12.95 17.95
N GLU A 164 -4.09 14.24 17.68
CA GLU A 164 -5.03 14.68 16.65
C GLU A 164 -4.58 14.26 15.25
N LEU A 165 -3.30 14.46 14.90
CA LEU A 165 -2.75 14.02 13.62
C LEU A 165 -2.88 12.50 13.45
N ARG A 166 -2.55 11.73 14.49
CA ARG A 166 -2.68 10.26 14.46
C ARG A 166 -4.13 9.84 14.20
N ASN A 167 -5.08 10.43 14.93
CA ASN A 167 -6.51 10.14 14.77
C ASN A 167 -7.02 10.55 13.38
N PHE A 168 -6.57 11.70 12.89
CA PHE A 168 -6.86 12.16 11.54
C PHE A 168 -6.38 11.15 10.49
N LEU A 169 -5.11 10.76 10.53
CA LEU A 169 -4.53 9.80 9.58
C LEU A 169 -5.29 8.48 9.60
N ARG A 170 -5.61 7.96 10.79
CA ARG A 170 -6.40 6.73 10.97
C ARG A 170 -7.78 6.81 10.31
N ASN A 171 -8.49 7.92 10.47
CA ASN A 171 -9.80 8.09 9.87
C ASN A 171 -9.70 8.24 8.34
N VAL A 172 -8.72 8.99 7.85
CA VAL A 172 -8.45 9.12 6.41
C VAL A 172 -8.09 7.77 5.79
N GLY A 173 -7.25 6.98 6.46
CA GLY A 173 -6.90 5.63 6.01
C GLY A 173 -8.12 4.72 5.92
N ALA A 174 -8.98 4.73 6.94
CA ALA A 174 -10.23 3.95 6.93
C ALA A 174 -11.15 4.34 5.76
N VAL A 175 -11.34 5.64 5.51
CA VAL A 175 -12.14 6.12 4.37
C VAL A 175 -11.47 5.79 3.04
N GLY A 176 -10.15 5.91 2.94
CA GLY A 176 -9.39 5.58 1.74
C GLY A 176 -9.58 4.12 1.31
N CYS A 177 -9.49 3.17 2.26
CA CYS A 177 -9.76 1.76 1.96
C CYS A 177 -11.22 1.51 1.56
N MET A 178 -12.19 2.26 2.06
CA MET A 178 -13.57 2.14 1.60
C MET A 178 -13.78 2.70 0.18
N VAL A 179 -13.15 3.83 -0.15
CA VAL A 179 -13.16 4.40 -1.52
C VAL A 179 -12.59 3.39 -2.52
N ASP A 180 -11.46 2.78 -2.16
CA ASP A 180 -10.82 1.72 -2.93
C ASP A 180 -11.79 0.54 -3.18
N SER A 181 -12.44 0.03 -2.12
CA SER A 181 -13.47 -1.01 -2.27
C SER A 181 -14.64 -0.58 -3.15
N VAL A 182 -15.08 0.68 -3.13
CA VAL A 182 -16.15 1.16 -4.02
C VAL A 182 -15.74 1.02 -5.48
N ILE A 183 -14.46 1.21 -5.79
CA ILE A 183 -13.90 1.13 -7.14
C ILE A 183 -13.72 -0.34 -7.55
N ASP A 184 -13.26 -1.19 -6.63
CA ASP A 184 -12.75 -2.53 -6.97
C ASP A 184 -13.60 -3.72 -6.55
N LEU A 185 -14.61 -3.58 -5.68
CA LEU A 185 -15.40 -4.70 -5.15
C LEU A 185 -15.94 -5.66 -6.24
N ARG A 186 -16.38 -5.14 -7.39
CA ARG A 186 -16.87 -5.99 -8.49
C ARG A 186 -15.76 -6.82 -9.13
N HIS A 187 -14.55 -6.27 -9.20
CA HIS A 187 -13.38 -6.96 -9.71
C HIS A 187 -12.93 -8.04 -8.76
N ASP A 188 -12.84 -7.68 -7.48
CA ASP A 188 -12.35 -8.54 -6.41
C ASP A 188 -13.27 -9.76 -6.28
N ALA A 189 -14.58 -9.55 -6.37
CA ALA A 189 -15.55 -10.63 -6.45
C ALA A 189 -15.40 -11.50 -7.72
N GLY A 190 -15.10 -10.89 -8.86
CA GLY A 190 -14.80 -11.64 -10.09
C GLY A 190 -13.52 -12.48 -10.01
N LEU A 191 -12.60 -12.13 -9.10
CA LEU A 191 -11.35 -12.85 -8.81
C LEU A 191 -11.45 -13.78 -7.58
N ASN A 192 -12.63 -13.90 -6.97
CA ASN A 192 -12.85 -14.63 -5.71
C ASN A 192 -11.96 -14.16 -4.54
N LEU A 193 -11.62 -12.87 -4.50
CA LEU A 193 -10.84 -12.25 -3.42
C LEU A 193 -11.72 -11.90 -2.20
N VAL A 194 -13.04 -11.97 -2.34
CA VAL A 194 -14.01 -11.77 -1.25
C VAL A 194 -14.85 -13.03 -1.05
N SER A 195 -15.16 -13.36 0.21
CA SER A 195 -15.89 -14.59 0.57
C SER A 195 -17.43 -14.48 0.46
N PHE A 196 -17.95 -13.41 -0.14
CA PHE A 196 -19.38 -13.19 -0.34
C PHE A 196 -19.68 -12.72 -1.76
N THR A 197 -20.89 -12.99 -2.24
CA THR A 197 -21.34 -12.50 -3.55
C THR A 197 -21.89 -11.07 -3.39
N PRO A 198 -21.22 -10.02 -3.89
CA PRO A 198 -21.73 -8.66 -3.75
C PRO A 198 -22.99 -8.48 -4.59
N THR A 199 -24.09 -8.12 -3.94
CA THR A 199 -25.35 -7.73 -4.59
C THR A 199 -25.37 -6.22 -4.85
N GLY A 200 -26.38 -5.73 -5.60
CA GLY A 200 -26.59 -4.29 -5.75
C GLY A 200 -26.79 -3.58 -4.40
N GLY A 201 -27.43 -4.24 -3.44
CA GLY A 201 -27.57 -3.74 -2.06
C GLY A 201 -26.23 -3.62 -1.33
N ALA A 202 -25.33 -4.58 -1.50
CA ALA A 202 -23.99 -4.51 -0.92
C ALA A 202 -23.20 -3.29 -1.44
N PHE A 203 -23.28 -3.03 -2.75
CA PHE A 203 -22.66 -1.83 -3.34
C PHE A 203 -23.26 -0.53 -2.77
N LEU A 204 -24.58 -0.47 -2.60
CA LEU A 204 -25.24 0.70 -2.03
C LEU A 204 -24.84 0.94 -0.57
N ILE A 205 -24.75 -0.12 0.25
CA ILE A 205 -24.28 -0.04 1.63
C ILE A 205 -22.85 0.52 1.67
N LEU A 206 -21.94 -0.04 0.87
CA LEU A 206 -20.57 0.42 0.80
C LEU A 206 -20.47 1.89 0.37
N LEU A 207 -21.22 2.29 -0.66
CA LEU A 207 -21.26 3.66 -1.15
C LEU A 207 -21.76 4.64 -0.08
N ILE A 208 -22.90 4.34 0.57
CA ILE A 208 -23.49 5.20 1.60
C ILE A 208 -22.53 5.36 2.79
N ARG A 209 -21.92 4.26 3.25
CA ARG A 209 -20.95 4.30 4.36
C ARG A 209 -19.72 5.14 4.01
N THR A 210 -19.17 4.93 2.82
CA THR A 210 -18.02 5.69 2.30
C THR A 210 -18.33 7.18 2.22
N LEU A 211 -19.46 7.56 1.63
CA LEU A 211 -19.87 8.96 1.50
C LEU A 211 -20.14 9.61 2.85
N THR A 212 -20.81 8.91 3.76
CA THR A 212 -21.14 9.45 5.09
C THR A 212 -19.88 9.76 5.89
N GLU A 213 -18.90 8.85 5.90
CA GLU A 213 -17.65 9.04 6.64
C GLU A 213 -16.72 10.04 5.94
N GLY A 214 -16.63 10.00 4.62
CA GLY A 214 -15.87 10.97 3.82
C GLY A 214 -16.41 12.39 3.94
N LEU A 215 -17.74 12.56 4.01
CA LEU A 215 -18.39 13.85 4.23
C LEU A 215 -18.09 14.38 5.64
N ARG A 216 -18.15 13.53 6.67
CA ARG A 216 -17.79 13.91 8.05
C ARG A 216 -16.34 14.42 8.12
N LEU A 217 -15.40 13.75 7.44
CA LEU A 217 -14.01 14.20 7.35
C LEU A 217 -13.88 15.53 6.61
N SER A 218 -14.58 15.67 5.48
CA SER A 218 -14.55 16.90 4.68
C SER A 218 -15.11 18.11 5.44
N ILE A 219 -16.17 17.93 6.22
CA ILE A 219 -16.74 18.98 7.07
C ILE A 219 -15.76 19.37 8.19
N ARG A 220 -15.09 18.38 8.80
CA ARG A 220 -14.13 18.63 9.89
C ARG A 220 -12.82 19.25 9.41
N TYR A 221 -12.36 18.89 8.21
CA TYR A 221 -11.08 19.32 7.64
C TYR A 221 -11.26 19.90 6.23
N PRO A 222 -12.00 21.01 6.07
CA PRO A 222 -12.37 21.54 4.75
C PRO A 222 -11.15 21.99 3.93
N ALA A 223 -10.10 22.50 4.60
CA ALA A 223 -8.85 22.91 3.94
C ALA A 223 -8.07 21.73 3.31
N LEU A 224 -8.39 20.49 3.69
CA LEU A 224 -7.77 19.27 3.14
C LEU A 224 -8.61 18.62 2.03
N LEU A 225 -9.77 19.19 1.69
CA LEU A 225 -10.68 18.62 0.69
C LEU A 225 -9.98 18.39 -0.66
N GLY A 226 -9.11 19.31 -1.07
CA GLY A 226 -8.31 19.16 -2.29
C GLY A 226 -7.43 17.91 -2.28
N LEU A 227 -6.84 17.57 -1.13
CA LEU A 227 -6.04 16.34 -0.98
C LEU A 227 -6.89 15.09 -1.05
N PHE A 228 -8.11 15.13 -0.51
CA PHE A 228 -9.04 14.00 -0.60
C PHE A 228 -9.47 13.76 -2.04
N ILE A 229 -9.80 14.81 -2.80
CA ILE A 229 -10.13 14.70 -4.22
C ILE A 229 -8.95 14.14 -5.01
N GLU A 230 -7.73 14.64 -4.78
CA GLU A 230 -6.52 14.13 -5.42
C GLU A 230 -6.32 12.63 -5.17
N ALA A 231 -6.54 12.17 -3.92
CA ALA A 231 -6.43 10.76 -3.58
C ALA A 231 -7.48 9.89 -4.31
N VAL A 232 -8.74 10.34 -4.39
CA VAL A 232 -9.79 9.62 -5.15
C VAL A 232 -9.44 9.55 -6.64
N VAL A 233 -8.97 10.66 -7.22
CA VAL A 233 -8.59 10.72 -8.64
C VAL A 233 -7.43 9.77 -8.93
N ASP A 234 -6.43 9.68 -8.04
CA ASP A 234 -5.32 8.74 -8.19
C ASP A 234 -5.81 7.28 -8.19
N ASN A 235 -6.67 6.88 -7.24
CA ASN A 235 -7.23 5.52 -7.20
C ASN A 235 -8.03 5.19 -8.46
N VAL A 236 -8.86 6.11 -8.93
CA VAL A 236 -9.63 5.92 -10.17
C VAL A 236 -8.70 5.78 -11.38
N ARG A 237 -7.68 6.63 -11.51
CA ARG A 237 -6.70 6.55 -12.61
C ARG A 237 -5.92 5.25 -12.58
N ASP A 238 -5.52 4.79 -11.40
CA ASP A 238 -4.80 3.54 -11.22
C ASP A 238 -5.62 2.36 -11.74
N ARG A 239 -6.90 2.30 -11.37
CA ARG A 239 -7.82 1.29 -11.86
C ARG A 239 -7.90 1.22 -13.39
N PHE A 240 -7.93 2.37 -14.06
CA PHE A 240 -7.92 2.42 -15.53
C PHE A 240 -6.56 2.06 -16.14
N ARG A 241 -5.45 2.30 -15.44
CA ARG A 241 -4.10 1.91 -15.91
C ARG A 241 -3.89 0.41 -15.85
N VAL A 242 -4.32 -0.26 -14.77
CA VAL A 242 -4.21 -1.71 -14.62
C VAL A 242 -5.02 -2.45 -15.70
N ARG A 243 -6.10 -1.84 -16.22
CA ARG A 243 -6.92 -2.40 -17.30
C ARG A 243 -6.37 -2.16 -18.71
N ALA A 244 -5.37 -1.30 -18.90
CA ALA A 244 -4.78 -1.11 -20.22
C ALA A 244 -3.90 -2.33 -20.56
N PRO A 245 -4.18 -3.09 -21.63
CA PRO A 245 -3.32 -4.21 -22.01
C PRO A 245 -1.91 -3.66 -22.27
N ALA A 246 -0.91 -4.29 -21.65
CA ALA A 246 0.47 -3.99 -21.94
C ALA A 246 0.67 -4.09 -23.46
N ALA A 247 1.05 -2.98 -24.10
CA ALA A 247 1.28 -2.94 -25.53
C ALA A 247 2.20 -4.11 -25.91
N PRO A 248 1.88 -4.90 -26.96
CA PRO A 248 2.70 -6.03 -27.33
C PRO A 248 4.10 -5.50 -27.65
N ARG A 249 5.07 -5.87 -26.80
CA ARG A 249 6.49 -5.66 -27.11
C ARG A 249 6.76 -6.51 -28.33
N LEU A 250 6.74 -5.89 -29.50
CA LEU A 250 7.31 -6.40 -30.72
C LEU A 250 8.77 -6.75 -30.41
N VAL A 251 9.03 -8.03 -30.19
CA VAL A 251 10.39 -8.57 -30.20
C VAL A 251 10.85 -8.50 -31.64
N THR A 252 11.57 -7.44 -31.98
CA THR A 252 12.36 -7.42 -33.21
C THR A 252 13.51 -8.39 -33.01
N SER A 253 13.43 -9.55 -33.67
CA SER A 253 14.55 -10.48 -33.78
C SER A 253 15.64 -9.83 -34.62
N SER A 254 16.66 -9.24 -33.99
CA SER A 254 17.94 -8.97 -34.64
C SER A 254 18.97 -10.00 -34.18
N GLY A 255 19.73 -10.52 -35.14
CA GLY A 255 20.99 -11.21 -34.88
C GLY A 255 20.98 -12.73 -35.05
N LYS A 256 21.08 -13.22 -36.29
CA LYS A 256 21.91 -14.40 -36.59
C LYS A 256 23.03 -13.95 -37.52
N GLU A 257 24.15 -13.56 -36.93
CA GLU A 257 25.45 -13.58 -37.59
C GLU A 257 26.12 -14.94 -37.37
N GLY A 258 26.72 -15.47 -38.44
CA GLY A 258 27.99 -16.21 -38.34
C GLY A 258 27.93 -17.71 -38.12
N VAL A 259 27.88 -18.48 -39.22
CA VAL A 259 28.59 -19.77 -39.32
C VAL A 259 29.45 -19.72 -40.58
N PRO A 260 30.79 -19.70 -40.49
CA PRO A 260 31.64 -20.05 -41.62
C PRO A 260 31.75 -21.58 -41.68
N SER A 261 31.32 -22.16 -42.79
CA SER A 261 31.52 -23.56 -43.12
C SER A 261 32.95 -23.74 -43.66
N ALA A 262 33.70 -24.68 -43.09
CA ALA A 262 34.89 -25.21 -43.70
C ALA A 262 34.47 -26.24 -44.75
N ILE A 263 34.77 -26.01 -46.03
CA ILE A 263 35.68 -26.77 -46.92
C ILE A 263 36.20 -25.78 -47.96
#